data_AF-A0A957J4C0-F1
#
_entry.id   AF-A0A957J4C0-F1
#
_cell.length_a   1.000
_cell.length_b   1.000
_cell.length_c   1.000
_cell.angle_alpha   90.00
_cell.angle_beta   90.00
_cell.angle_gamma   90.00
#
_symmetry.space_group_name_H-M   'P 1'
#
loop_
_entity.id
_entity.type
_entity.pdbx_description
1 polymer ?
#
loop_
_entity_poly.entity_id
_entity_poly.type
_entity_poly.pdbx_seq_one_letter_code
_entity_poly.pdbx_strand_id
1 'polypeptide(L)'
;MRSRWFKPFLFFALIGLLFHAGTRPAQAHPADMYTQTYTLRLSATQATLDWTISPGPLLASSVWYEADSNGNEAIDDEEARAWVAPLLAAWESTFTSAAASAQPLTLNWEIPAVSWPTDLTAFELGDTVITATLSATFPEPLGAGQWVIANPYAEAISIN
;
A
#
# COMPACT_ATOMS: atom_id res chain seq x y z
N MET A 1 -39.75 39.55 -34.27
CA MET A 1 -39.94 38.57 -33.18
C MET A 1 -38.58 37.96 -32.86
N ARG A 2 -37.91 38.42 -31.78
CA ARG A 2 -36.55 37.98 -31.42
C ARG A 2 -36.62 37.08 -30.17
N SER A 3 -36.04 35.89 -30.33
CA SER A 3 -35.86 34.82 -29.36
C SER A 3 -35.51 35.31 -27.93
N ARG A 4 -36.50 35.24 -27.01
CA ARG A 4 -36.31 35.44 -25.56
C ARG A 4 -35.92 34.16 -24.81
N TRP A 5 -35.90 33.01 -25.49
CA TRP A 5 -35.71 31.69 -24.89
C TRP A 5 -34.27 31.13 -25.04
N PHE A 6 -33.39 31.79 -25.79
CA PHE A 6 -32.01 31.32 -25.99
C PHE A 6 -31.08 31.53 -24.77
N LYS A 7 -31.39 32.49 -23.91
CA LYS A 7 -30.53 32.89 -22.77
C LYS A 7 -30.42 31.86 -21.64
N PRO A 8 -31.50 31.20 -21.17
CA PRO A 8 -31.36 30.19 -20.11
C PRO A 8 -30.62 28.94 -20.60
N PHE A 9 -30.82 28.54 -21.86
CA PHE A 9 -30.15 27.36 -22.42
C PHE A 9 -28.63 27.56 -22.52
N LEU A 10 -28.19 28.76 -22.92
CA LEU A 10 -26.77 29.11 -22.95
C LEU A 10 -26.15 29.13 -21.53
N PHE A 11 -26.91 29.58 -20.53
CA PHE A 11 -26.46 29.60 -19.13
C PHE A 11 -26.29 28.19 -18.56
N PHE A 12 -27.25 27.28 -18.80
CA PHE A 12 -27.12 25.88 -18.37
C PHE A 12 -26.03 25.13 -19.15
N ALA A 13 -25.86 25.42 -20.44
CA ALA A 13 -24.77 24.85 -21.23
C ALA A 13 -23.38 25.32 -20.74
N LEU A 14 -23.26 26.58 -20.32
CA LEU A 14 -22.02 27.13 -19.76
C LEU A 14 -21.69 26.51 -18.39
N ILE A 15 -22.70 26.30 -17.54
CA ILE A 15 -22.55 25.61 -16.25
C ILE A 15 -22.15 24.15 -16.47
N GLY A 16 -22.81 23.45 -17.42
CA GLY A 16 -22.44 22.09 -17.79
C GLY A 16 -21.01 21.97 -18.30
N LEU A 17 -20.52 22.96 -19.06
CA LEU A 17 -19.14 23.03 -19.54
C LEU A 17 -18.13 23.28 -18.40
N LEU A 18 -18.48 24.09 -17.40
CA LEU A 18 -17.66 24.35 -16.21
C LEU A 18 -17.51 23.11 -15.31
N PHE A 19 -18.55 22.28 -15.20
CA PHE A 19 -18.48 21.00 -14.47
C PHE A 19 -17.81 19.86 -15.27
N HIS A 20 -17.61 20.03 -16.58
CA HIS A 20 -16.85 19.11 -17.44
C HIS A 20 -15.37 19.46 -17.56
N ALA A 21 -14.94 20.61 -17.01
CA ALA A 21 -13.52 20.95 -16.90
C ALA A 21 -12.88 19.99 -15.87
N GLY A 22 -12.33 18.89 -16.40
CA GLY A 22 -11.94 17.70 -15.66
C GLY A 22 -11.19 17.97 -14.37
N THR A 23 -11.65 17.33 -13.30
CA THR A 23 -10.88 17.14 -12.09
C THR A 23 -9.62 16.38 -12.44
N ARG A 24 -8.49 17.07 -12.58
CA ARG A 24 -7.20 16.38 -12.59
C ARG A 24 -7.04 15.75 -11.21
N PRO A 25 -6.70 14.46 -11.12
CA PRO A 25 -6.35 13.88 -9.83
C PRO A 25 -5.24 14.74 -9.22
N ALA A 26 -5.45 15.23 -8.00
CA ALA A 26 -4.40 15.90 -7.27
C ALA A 26 -3.32 14.84 -7.02
N GLN A 27 -2.12 15.07 -7.56
CA GLN A 27 -0.99 14.21 -7.30
C GLN A 27 -0.47 14.58 -5.91
N ALA A 28 -0.41 13.60 -5.01
CA ALA A 28 0.19 13.78 -3.69
C ALA A 28 1.63 14.31 -3.85
N HIS A 29 2.05 15.22 -2.98
CA HIS A 29 3.41 15.73 -2.99
C HIS A 29 4.33 14.62 -2.41
N PRO A 30 5.60 14.49 -2.82
CA PRO A 30 6.45 13.40 -2.30
C PRO A 30 6.57 13.35 -0.77
N ALA A 31 6.27 14.47 -0.10
CA ALA A 31 6.36 14.58 1.35
C ALA A 31 5.16 13.97 2.11
N ASP A 32 4.01 13.83 1.44
CA ASP A 32 2.78 13.19 1.92
C ASP A 32 2.51 11.84 1.24
N MET A 33 3.57 11.20 0.70
CA MET A 33 3.47 9.90 0.05
C MET A 33 4.20 8.80 0.80
N TYR A 34 3.79 7.55 0.58
CA TYR A 34 4.57 6.36 0.91
C TYR A 34 5.36 5.90 -0.32
N THR A 35 6.60 5.47 -0.12
CA THR A 35 7.33 4.63 -1.08
C THR A 35 7.38 3.22 -0.54
N GLN A 36 6.96 2.26 -1.36
CA GLN A 36 6.95 0.84 -0.98
C GLN A 36 7.81 0.04 -1.94
N THR A 37 8.52 -0.97 -1.43
CA THR A 37 9.32 -1.88 -2.27
C THR A 37 9.13 -3.31 -1.81
N TYR A 38 9.02 -4.23 -2.77
CA TYR A 38 8.74 -5.64 -2.55
C TYR A 38 9.85 -6.48 -3.16
N THR A 39 10.61 -7.19 -2.33
CA THR A 39 11.60 -8.16 -2.79
C THR A 39 11.11 -9.57 -2.54
N LEU A 40 10.56 -10.19 -3.58
CA LEU A 40 10.00 -11.55 -3.52
C LEU A 40 11.07 -12.60 -3.85
N ARG A 41 11.23 -13.60 -2.99
CA ARG A 41 12.07 -14.78 -3.21
C ARG A 41 11.21 -16.03 -3.14
N LEU A 42 11.30 -16.85 -4.18
CA LEU A 42 10.49 -18.05 -4.35
C LEU A 42 11.36 -19.30 -4.27
N SER A 43 10.83 -20.33 -3.63
CA SER A 43 11.34 -21.69 -3.65
C SER A 43 10.22 -22.65 -4.05
N ALA A 44 10.52 -23.95 -4.12
CA ALA A 44 9.50 -24.95 -4.43
C ALA A 44 8.38 -25.00 -3.37
N THR A 45 8.68 -24.73 -2.11
CA THR A 45 7.76 -24.98 -0.97
C THR A 45 7.39 -23.72 -0.19
N GLN A 46 8.06 -22.60 -0.43
CA GLN A 46 7.89 -21.39 0.36
C GLN A 46 8.17 -20.14 -0.48
N ALA A 47 7.46 -19.06 -0.16
CA ALA A 47 7.80 -17.71 -0.54
C ALA A 47 8.28 -16.91 0.67
N THR A 48 9.26 -16.05 0.44
CA THR A 48 9.65 -14.99 1.38
C THR A 48 9.59 -13.65 0.68
N LEU A 49 9.12 -12.63 1.37
CA LEU A 49 8.94 -11.29 0.83
C LEU A 49 9.47 -10.28 1.83
N ASP A 50 10.44 -9.47 1.43
CA ASP A 50 10.82 -8.28 2.19
C ASP A 50 9.98 -7.11 1.65
N TRP A 51 9.10 -6.57 2.50
CA TRP A 51 8.28 -5.40 2.23
C TRP A 51 8.87 -4.20 2.97
N THR A 52 9.44 -3.28 2.20
CA THR A 52 10.00 -2.03 2.72
C THR A 52 8.98 -0.91 2.57
N ILE A 53 8.80 -0.13 3.64
CA ILE A 53 7.87 1.00 3.72
C ILE A 53 8.67 2.24 4.14
N SER A 54 8.63 3.27 3.31
CA SER A 54 9.24 4.57 3.57
C SER A 54 8.18 5.66 3.48
N PRO A 55 7.64 6.13 4.62
CA PRO A 55 6.76 7.29 4.62
C PRO A 55 7.55 8.56 4.27
N GLY A 56 6.90 9.50 3.59
CA GLY A 56 7.43 10.84 3.38
C GLY A 56 7.58 11.60 4.70
N PRO A 57 8.39 12.68 4.74
CA PRO A 57 8.68 13.41 5.97
C PRO A 57 7.46 13.92 6.75
N LEU A 58 6.33 14.20 6.08
CA LEU A 58 5.11 14.66 6.77
C LEU A 58 4.30 13.52 7.40
N LEU A 59 4.61 12.27 7.04
CA LEU A 59 3.92 11.06 7.50
C LEU A 59 4.77 10.31 8.54
N ALA A 60 6.10 10.39 8.46
CA ALA A 60 7.02 9.63 9.30
C ALA A 60 6.75 9.77 10.80
N SER A 61 6.59 11.00 11.33
CA SER A 61 6.28 11.20 12.74
C SER A 61 4.92 10.61 13.12
N SER A 62 3.91 10.73 12.25
CA SER A 62 2.59 10.14 12.48
C SER A 62 2.67 8.61 12.55
N VAL A 63 3.41 7.99 11.64
CA VAL A 63 3.62 6.53 11.63
C VAL A 63 4.37 6.07 12.88
N TRP A 64 5.38 6.84 13.31
CA TRP A 64 6.12 6.55 14.54
C TRP A 64 5.20 6.55 15.77
N TYR A 65 4.45 7.63 15.97
CA TYR A 65 3.55 7.76 17.13
C TYR A 65 2.32 6.86 17.06
N GLU A 66 1.91 6.41 15.86
CA GLU A 66 0.89 5.38 15.72
C GLU A 66 1.39 4.01 16.20
N ALA A 67 2.67 3.70 15.96
CA ALA A 67 3.30 2.46 16.41
C ALA A 67 3.70 2.50 17.90
N ASP A 68 4.09 3.66 18.43
CA ASP A 68 4.50 3.85 19.85
C ASP A 68 3.27 3.80 20.78
N SER A 69 2.78 2.58 21.01
CA SER A 69 1.56 2.34 21.76
C SER A 69 1.71 2.66 23.26
N ASN A 70 2.93 2.58 23.78
CA ASN A 70 3.23 2.79 25.19
C ASN A 70 3.78 4.21 25.49
N GLY A 71 4.13 4.99 24.47
CA GLY A 71 4.56 6.39 24.56
C GLY A 71 5.97 6.58 25.10
N ASN A 72 6.85 5.60 24.95
CA ASN A 72 8.24 5.67 25.45
C ASN A 72 9.24 6.21 24.42
N GLU A 73 8.76 6.65 23.26
CA GLU A 73 9.54 7.18 22.14
C GLU A 73 10.44 6.15 21.43
N ALA A 74 10.22 4.85 21.64
CA ALA A 74 10.94 3.76 20.99
C ALA A 74 9.97 2.63 20.60
N ILE A 75 10.13 2.09 19.40
CA ILE A 75 9.27 1.00 18.91
C ILE A 75 9.96 -0.33 19.17
N ASP A 76 9.33 -1.18 19.98
CA ASP A 76 9.78 -2.54 20.18
C ASP A 76 9.24 -3.52 19.11
N ASP A 77 9.71 -4.76 19.16
CA ASP A 77 9.31 -5.82 18.22
C ASP A 77 7.80 -6.14 18.26
N GLU A 78 7.14 -5.98 19.40
CA GLU A 78 5.71 -6.26 19.54
C GLU A 78 4.90 -5.12 18.91
N GLU A 79 5.25 -3.89 19.20
CA GLU A 79 4.67 -2.68 18.61
C GLU A 79 4.84 -2.64 17.10
N ALA A 80 6.06 -2.91 16.60
CA ALA A 80 6.34 -2.97 15.17
C ALA A 80 5.48 -4.04 14.46
N ARG A 81 5.34 -5.24 15.06
CA ARG A 81 4.46 -6.28 14.51
C ARG A 81 2.99 -5.89 14.60
N ALA A 82 2.56 -5.28 15.70
CA ALA A 82 1.18 -4.85 15.91
C ALA A 82 0.76 -3.78 14.89
N TRP A 83 1.69 -2.92 14.47
CA TRP A 83 1.46 -1.94 13.41
C TRP A 83 1.36 -2.59 12.02
N VAL A 84 2.24 -3.54 11.67
CA VAL A 84 2.23 -4.21 10.35
C VAL A 84 1.06 -5.19 10.18
N ALA A 85 0.67 -5.89 11.24
CA ALA A 85 -0.33 -6.95 11.20
C ALA A 85 -1.67 -6.56 10.54
N PRO A 86 -2.33 -5.45 10.91
CA PRO A 86 -3.58 -5.03 10.25
C PRO A 86 -3.38 -4.66 8.78
N LEU A 87 -2.19 -4.17 8.40
CA LEU A 87 -1.89 -3.83 7.02
C LEU A 87 -1.78 -5.10 6.16
N LEU A 88 -1.07 -6.12 6.67
CA LEU A 88 -0.96 -7.42 6.01
C LEU A 88 -2.30 -8.15 5.94
N ALA A 89 -3.15 -8.02 6.97
CA ALA A 89 -4.47 -8.64 6.98
C ALA A 89 -5.40 -8.11 5.86
N ALA A 90 -5.12 -6.90 5.33
CA ALA A 90 -5.84 -6.33 4.20
C ALA A 90 -5.30 -6.79 2.84
N TRP A 91 -4.21 -7.55 2.79
CA TRP A 91 -3.65 -8.04 1.53
C TRP A 91 -4.48 -9.17 0.94
N GLU A 92 -4.62 -9.13 -0.39
CA GLU A 92 -5.14 -10.26 -1.13
C GLU A 92 -3.98 -10.96 -1.87
N SER A 93 -3.76 -12.23 -1.56
CA SER A 93 -2.67 -13.02 -2.16
C SER A 93 -3.22 -14.31 -2.73
N THR A 94 -3.25 -14.42 -4.05
CA THR A 94 -3.81 -15.58 -4.76
C THR A 94 -2.85 -16.12 -5.80
N PHE A 95 -2.63 -17.43 -5.77
CA PHE A 95 -1.88 -18.16 -6.78
C PHE A 95 -2.84 -18.99 -7.63
N THR A 96 -2.74 -18.89 -8.96
CA THR A 96 -3.51 -19.73 -9.89
C THR A 96 -2.55 -20.50 -10.77
N SER A 97 -2.61 -21.83 -10.72
CA SER A 97 -1.73 -22.67 -11.53
C SER A 97 -2.16 -22.67 -12.99
N ALA A 98 -1.22 -22.95 -13.90
CA ALA A 98 -1.49 -23.00 -15.34
C ALA A 98 -2.34 -24.22 -15.78
N ALA A 99 -2.75 -25.09 -14.85
CA ALA A 99 -3.59 -26.24 -15.16
C ALA A 99 -5.01 -25.78 -15.52
N ALA A 100 -5.61 -26.39 -16.56
CA ALA A 100 -6.90 -25.97 -17.12
C ALA A 100 -8.10 -26.01 -16.15
N SER A 101 -7.96 -26.68 -15.00
CA SER A 101 -8.99 -26.79 -13.94
C SER A 101 -8.53 -26.24 -12.58
N ALA A 102 -7.49 -25.40 -12.56
CA ALA A 102 -6.94 -24.87 -11.32
C ALA A 102 -7.92 -23.93 -10.63
N GLN A 103 -8.14 -24.15 -9.33
CA GLN A 103 -8.79 -23.15 -8.48
C GLN A 103 -7.72 -22.22 -7.89
N PRO A 104 -8.02 -20.93 -7.70
CA PRO A 104 -7.12 -20.02 -7.02
C PRO A 104 -6.84 -20.51 -5.59
N LEU A 105 -5.57 -20.53 -5.22
CA LEU A 105 -5.10 -20.81 -3.88
C LEU A 105 -4.79 -19.50 -3.17
N THR A 106 -5.50 -19.22 -2.08
CA THR A 106 -5.14 -18.11 -1.18
C THR A 106 -3.94 -18.51 -0.33
N LEU A 107 -2.92 -17.66 -0.30
CA LEU A 107 -1.72 -17.88 0.51
C LEU A 107 -1.79 -17.04 1.78
N ASN A 108 -1.56 -17.70 2.91
CA ASN A 108 -1.47 -17.04 4.22
C ASN A 108 -0.03 -16.59 4.45
N TRP A 109 0.14 -15.29 4.66
CA TRP A 109 1.42 -14.69 5.01
C TRP A 109 1.57 -14.60 6.53
N GLU A 110 2.75 -14.93 7.01
CA GLU A 110 3.18 -14.73 8.39
C GLU A 110 4.20 -13.60 8.45
N ILE A 111 4.36 -12.99 9.63
CA ILE A 111 5.33 -11.91 9.89
C ILE A 111 6.44 -12.44 10.82
N PRO A 112 7.46 -13.14 10.29
CA PRO A 112 8.62 -13.55 11.08
C PRO A 112 9.29 -12.40 11.83
N ALA A 113 9.46 -11.26 11.16
CA ALA A 113 10.20 -10.12 11.69
C ALA A 113 9.73 -8.80 11.08
N VAL A 114 9.85 -7.73 11.87
CA VAL A 114 9.74 -6.35 11.42
C VAL A 114 10.97 -5.62 11.94
N SER A 115 11.76 -5.03 11.04
CA SER A 115 12.82 -4.10 11.42
C SER A 115 12.23 -2.70 11.43
N TRP A 116 12.21 -2.08 12.61
CA TRP A 116 11.78 -0.70 12.78
C TRP A 116 12.99 0.24 12.91
N PRO A 117 12.93 1.46 12.37
CA PRO A 117 13.95 2.49 12.59
C PRO A 117 14.18 2.81 14.07
N THR A 118 15.43 2.97 14.51
CA THR A 118 15.74 3.25 15.93
C THR A 118 15.89 4.74 16.26
N ASP A 119 15.82 5.61 15.25
CA ASP A 119 16.01 7.05 15.38
C ASP A 119 14.94 7.78 14.57
N LEU A 120 14.10 8.55 15.26
CA LEU A 120 12.98 9.27 14.64
C LEU A 120 13.48 10.30 13.62
N THR A 121 14.58 11.00 13.89
CA THR A 121 15.10 12.02 12.96
C THR A 121 15.58 11.39 11.65
N ALA A 122 16.33 10.29 11.71
CA ALA A 122 16.74 9.54 10.53
C ALA A 122 15.55 8.94 9.76
N PHE A 123 14.48 8.56 10.47
CA PHE A 123 13.24 8.10 9.83
C PHE A 123 12.50 9.24 9.12
N GLU A 124 12.37 10.40 9.75
CA GLU A 124 11.74 11.60 9.17
C GLU A 124 12.47 12.12 7.94
N LEU A 125 13.80 11.95 7.89
CA LEU A 125 14.62 12.31 6.73
C LEU A 125 14.61 11.25 5.62
N GLY A 126 14.06 10.06 5.89
CA GLY A 126 14.02 8.94 4.95
C GLY A 126 15.34 8.16 4.84
N ASP A 127 16.29 8.36 5.77
CA ASP A 127 17.56 7.63 5.82
C ASP A 127 17.39 6.19 6.30
N THR A 128 16.28 5.91 7.00
CA THR A 128 15.88 4.60 7.48
C THR A 128 14.44 4.30 7.12
N VAL A 129 14.08 3.02 7.09
CA VAL A 129 12.80 2.53 6.59
C VAL A 129 12.28 1.38 7.45
N ILE A 130 10.97 1.18 7.44
CA ILE A 130 10.36 0.00 8.04
C ILE A 130 10.55 -1.16 7.05
N THR A 131 10.97 -2.33 7.54
CA THR A 131 11.05 -3.54 6.71
C THR A 131 10.33 -4.69 7.39
N ALA A 132 9.23 -5.16 6.80
CA ALA A 132 8.55 -6.37 7.21
C ALA A 132 9.05 -7.56 6.39
N THR A 133 9.65 -8.56 7.04
CA THR A 133 9.94 -9.84 6.40
C THR A 133 8.71 -10.73 6.57
N LEU A 134 8.16 -11.16 5.44
CA LEU A 134 6.96 -11.97 5.34
C LEU A 134 7.30 -13.35 4.79
N SER A 135 6.57 -14.38 5.24
CA SER A 135 6.72 -15.73 4.71
C SER A 135 5.38 -16.42 4.47
N ALA A 136 5.28 -17.17 3.38
CA ALA A 136 4.13 -18.02 3.11
C ALA A 136 4.63 -19.42 2.70
N THR A 137 4.07 -20.46 3.32
CA THR A 137 4.35 -21.85 2.96
C THR A 137 3.31 -22.34 1.97
N PHE A 138 3.76 -23.01 0.92
CA PHE A 138 2.86 -23.59 -0.07
C PHE A 138 2.35 -24.95 0.42
N PRO A 139 1.04 -25.25 0.29
CA PRO A 139 0.48 -26.53 0.71
C PRO A 139 1.05 -27.70 -0.11
N GLU A 140 1.41 -27.42 -1.36
CA GLU A 140 2.07 -28.33 -2.30
C GLU A 140 3.08 -27.51 -3.12
N PRO A 141 4.14 -28.13 -3.68
CA PRO A 141 5.08 -27.40 -4.49
C PRO A 141 4.43 -26.69 -5.68
N LEU A 142 4.66 -25.38 -5.80
CA LEU A 142 4.05 -24.60 -6.88
C LEU A 142 4.77 -24.87 -8.21
N GLY A 143 3.98 -25.23 -9.22
CA GLY A 143 4.43 -25.30 -10.62
C GLY A 143 4.29 -23.96 -11.33
N ALA A 144 4.24 -23.99 -12.66
CA ALA A 144 3.95 -22.81 -13.46
C ALA A 144 2.55 -22.24 -13.15
N GLY A 145 2.44 -20.92 -13.04
CA GLY A 145 1.20 -20.24 -12.73
C GLY A 145 1.37 -18.72 -12.65
N GLN A 146 0.32 -18.06 -12.20
CA GLN A 146 0.29 -16.63 -11.94
C GLN A 146 0.09 -16.41 -10.45
N TRP A 147 0.91 -15.52 -9.87
CA TRP A 147 0.71 -15.01 -8.53
C TRP A 147 0.27 -13.55 -8.61
N VAL A 148 -0.87 -13.25 -7.99
CA VAL A 148 -1.34 -11.89 -7.74
C VAL A 148 -1.22 -11.59 -6.24
N ILE A 149 -0.51 -10.51 -5.90
CA ILE A 149 -0.44 -9.94 -4.56
C ILE A 149 -0.97 -8.50 -4.69
N ALA A 150 -2.06 -8.21 -3.98
CA ALA A 150 -2.63 -6.87 -3.90
C ALA A 150 -2.41 -6.32 -2.49
N ASN A 151 -1.64 -5.24 -2.39
CA ASN A 151 -1.48 -4.46 -1.17
C ASN A 151 -2.28 -3.15 -1.30
N PRO A 152 -3.41 -2.99 -0.59
CA PRO A 152 -4.19 -1.75 -0.62
C PRO A 152 -3.60 -0.64 0.26
N TYR A 153 -2.54 -0.92 1.03
CA TYR A 153 -1.99 0.04 1.99
C TYR A 153 -1.54 1.33 1.30
N ALA A 154 -2.16 2.42 1.72
CA ALA A 154 -1.87 3.77 1.27
C ALA A 154 -1.95 3.96 -0.26
N GLU A 155 -2.70 3.13 -1.00
CA GLU A 155 -2.73 3.13 -2.47
C GLU A 155 -2.96 4.53 -3.08
N ALA A 156 -3.83 5.34 -2.47
CA ALA A 156 -4.14 6.69 -2.93
C ALA A 156 -2.97 7.69 -2.82
N ILE A 157 -1.99 7.39 -1.97
CA ILE A 157 -0.83 8.24 -1.65
C ILE A 157 0.49 7.43 -1.68
N SER A 158 0.53 6.30 -2.40
CA SER A 158 1.73 5.44 -2.47
C SER A 158 2.31 5.43 -3.88
N ILE A 159 3.63 5.34 -3.96
CA ILE A 159 4.35 4.90 -5.16
C ILE A 159 4.77 3.46 -4.90
N ASN A 160 4.19 2.55 -5.68
CA ASN A 160 4.48 1.11 -5.67
C ASN A 160 5.37 0.73 -6.86
#